data_AF-A0A4R6IQ61-F1
#
_entry.id   AF-A0A4R6IQ61-F1
#
_cell.length_a   1.000
_cell.length_b   1.000
_cell.length_c   1.000
_cell.angle_alpha   90.00
_cell.angle_beta   90.00
_cell.angle_gamma   90.00
#
_symmetry.space_group_name_H-M   'P 1'
#
loop_
_entity.id
_entity.type
_entity.pdbx_description
1 polymer ?
#
loop_
_entity_poly.entity_id
_entity_poly.type
_entity_poly.pdbx_seq_one_letter_code
_entity_poly.pdbx_strand_id
1 'polypeptide(L)'
;MDPFNIKTGFGEHEVTLTILPHENGYYKVIYFGGVLGAVRYENDTDLWEVVPPEEVEAGDLPLYQDDLSGDRLKIVLDEETVDEIGEEIEQMINQK
;
A
#
# COMPACT_ATOMS: atom_id res chain seq x y z
N MET A 1 8.94 -7.80 9.88
CA MET A 1 7.96 -8.77 9.36
C MET A 1 8.31 -9.01 7.90
N ASP A 2 8.16 -10.24 7.39
CA ASP A 2 8.44 -10.53 5.98
C ASP A 2 7.40 -9.86 5.05
N PRO A 3 7.76 -9.53 3.80
CA PRO A 3 6.81 -9.03 2.82
C PRO A 3 5.67 -10.03 2.60
N PHE A 4 4.47 -9.53 2.33
CA PHE A 4 3.29 -10.34 2.07
C PHE A 4 2.41 -9.70 1.01
N ASN A 5 1.44 -10.44 0.50
CA ASN A 5 0.49 -9.92 -0.48
C ASN A 5 -0.89 -9.75 0.17
N ILE A 6 -1.59 -8.72 -0.25
CA ILE A 6 -3.02 -8.51 0.02
C ILE A 6 -3.79 -8.45 -1.29
N LYS A 7 -5.11 -8.63 -1.20
CA LYS A 7 -6.04 -8.44 -2.31
C LYS A 7 -7.01 -7.34 -1.93
N THR A 8 -7.19 -6.37 -2.82
CA THR A 8 -8.10 -5.25 -2.61
C THR A 8 -8.81 -4.93 -3.92
N GLY A 9 -10.06 -4.49 -3.80
CA GLY A 9 -10.89 -4.01 -4.88
C GLY A 9 -10.49 -2.62 -5.35
N PHE A 10 -10.52 -2.41 -6.66
CA PHE A 10 -10.40 -1.11 -7.31
C PHE A 10 -11.50 -0.99 -8.36
N GLY A 11 -12.63 -0.42 -7.96
CA GLY A 11 -13.84 -0.38 -8.79
C GLY A 11 -14.38 -1.77 -9.09
N GLU A 12 -14.40 -2.18 -10.36
CA GLU A 12 -14.86 -3.52 -10.78
C GLU A 12 -13.73 -4.56 -10.82
N HIS A 13 -12.50 -4.19 -10.43
CA HIS A 13 -11.32 -5.05 -10.51
C HIS A 13 -10.80 -5.45 -9.13
N GLU A 14 -10.26 -6.67 -9.01
CA GLU A 14 -9.43 -7.07 -7.86
C GLU A 14 -7.97 -6.91 -8.26
N VAL A 15 -7.16 -6.32 -7.39
CA VAL A 15 -5.71 -6.20 -7.57
C VAL A 15 -4.97 -6.87 -6.42
N THR A 16 -3.80 -7.42 -6.74
CA THR A 16 -2.86 -7.91 -5.73
C THR A 16 -1.77 -6.86 -5.50
N LEU A 17 -1.61 -6.45 -4.25
CA LEU A 17 -0.56 -5.54 -3.81
C LEU A 17 0.44 -6.30 -2.97
N THR A 18 1.73 -5.97 -3.12
CA THR A 18 2.76 -6.46 -2.20
C THR A 18 2.97 -5.42 -1.12
N ILE A 19 2.84 -5.86 0.13
CA ILE A 19 3.06 -5.06 1.33
C ILE A 19 4.44 -5.37 1.88
N LEU A 20 5.26 -4.33 1.99
CA LEU A 20 6.60 -4.41 2.54
C LEU A 20 6.65 -3.60 3.85
N PRO A 21 6.67 -4.27 5.02
CA PRO A 21 6.79 -3.62 6.31
C PRO A 21 8.10 -2.84 6.42
N HIS A 22 8.04 -1.64 7.00
CA HIS A 22 9.19 -0.77 7.23
C HIS A 22 9.53 -0.64 8.71
N GLU A 23 10.80 -0.40 9.04
CA GLU A 23 11.27 -0.29 10.43
C GLU A 23 10.65 0.90 11.19
N ASN A 24 10.23 1.94 10.46
CA ASN A 24 9.55 3.13 11.01
C ASN A 24 8.05 2.93 11.26
N GLY A 25 7.54 1.68 11.18
CA GLY A 25 6.14 1.36 11.53
C GLY A 25 5.11 1.59 10.42
N TYR A 26 5.54 2.01 9.23
CA TYR A 26 4.68 2.08 8.05
C TYR A 26 4.85 0.86 7.14
N TYR A 27 3.94 0.72 6.17
CA TYR A 27 3.93 -0.35 5.19
C TYR A 27 4.04 0.23 3.79
N LYS A 28 5.08 -0.14 3.04
CA LYS A 28 5.18 0.23 1.62
C LYS A 28 4.20 -0.59 0.81
N VAL A 29 3.45 0.09 -0.04
CA VAL A 29 2.50 -0.51 -0.98
C VAL A 29 3.16 -0.60 -2.34
N ILE A 30 3.32 -1.82 -2.85
CA ILE A 30 4.03 -2.10 -4.10
C ILE A 30 3.07 -2.70 -5.12
N TYR A 31 3.10 -2.16 -6.34
CA TYR A 31 2.33 -2.65 -7.48
C TYR A 31 3.23 -2.75 -8.71
N PHE A 32 3.21 -3.91 -9.39
CA PHE A 32 4.10 -4.20 -10.53
C PHE A 32 5.58 -3.88 -10.28
N GLY A 33 6.07 -4.11 -9.05
CA GLY A 33 7.46 -3.88 -8.68
C GLY A 33 7.85 -2.40 -8.48
N GLY A 34 6.88 -1.48 -8.50
CA GLY A 34 7.08 -0.07 -8.14
C GLY A 34 6.37 0.27 -6.83
N VAL A 35 6.97 1.17 -6.03
CA VAL A 35 6.37 1.69 -4.80
C VAL A 35 5.30 2.71 -5.16
N LEU A 36 4.04 2.39 -4.90
CA LEU A 36 2.91 3.33 -5.03
C LEU A 36 2.98 4.42 -3.96
N GLY A 37 3.41 4.05 -2.76
CA GLY A 37 3.52 4.90 -1.59
C GLY A 37 3.66 4.05 -0.35
N ALA A 38 3.27 4.60 0.79
CA ALA A 38 3.17 3.85 2.03
C ALA A 38 1.94 4.28 2.82
N VAL A 39 1.46 3.36 3.65
CA VAL A 39 0.36 3.59 4.59
C VAL A 39 0.82 3.28 6.02
N ARG A 40 0.25 3.96 7.00
CA ARG A 40 0.48 3.68 8.42
C ARG A 40 -0.83 3.75 9.18
N TYR A 41 -0.92 2.98 10.26
CA TYR A 41 -1.98 3.15 11.23
C TYR A 41 -1.60 4.26 12.20
N GLU A 42 -2.45 5.28 12.33
CA GLU A 42 -2.26 6.40 13.24
C GLU A 42 -3.05 6.18 14.54
N ASN A 43 -2.34 6.11 15.66
CA ASN A 43 -2.96 5.75 16.95
C ASN A 43 -3.79 6.89 17.53
N ASP A 44 -3.46 8.14 17.18
CA ASP A 44 -4.17 9.31 17.69
C ASP A 44 -5.56 9.47 17.03
N THR A 45 -5.69 9.06 15.77
CA THR A 45 -6.94 9.13 15.00
C THR A 45 -7.67 7.79 14.91
N ASP A 46 -7.00 6.67 15.22
CA ASP A 46 -7.51 5.30 15.09
C ASP A 46 -7.81 4.93 13.62
N LEU A 47 -7.05 5.52 12.68
CA LEU A 47 -7.29 5.42 11.23
C LEU A 47 -6.01 5.05 10.47
N TRP A 48 -6.20 4.49 9.28
CA TRP A 48 -5.12 4.30 8.32
C TRP A 48 -4.91 5.58 7.52
N GLU A 49 -3.66 5.98 7.34
CA GLU A 49 -3.29 7.21 6.65
C GLU A 49 -2.17 6.96 5.65
N VAL A 50 -2.17 7.75 4.56
CA VAL A 50 -1.05 7.77 3.62
C VAL A 50 0.15 8.45 4.27
N VAL A 51 1.33 7.84 4.13
CA VAL A 51 2.58 8.45 4.57
C VAL A 51 2.97 9.53 3.55
N PRO A 52 3.36 10.74 3.99
CA PRO A 52 3.82 11.79 3.10
C PRO A 52 4.94 11.27 2.17
N PRO A 53 4.90 11.52 0.85
CA PRO A 53 5.88 10.97 -0.09
C PRO A 53 7.34 11.30 0.27
N GLU A 54 7.59 12.44 0.91
CA GLU A 54 8.90 12.87 1.41
C GLU A 54 9.44 12.03 2.58
N GLU A 55 8.57 11.30 3.29
CA GLU A 55 8.90 10.37 4.38
C GLU A 55 9.04 8.92 3.88
N VAL A 56 8.65 8.65 2.63
CA VAL A 56 8.70 7.30 2.05
C VAL A 56 10.07 7.03 1.44
N GLU A 57 10.80 6.10 2.06
CA GLU A 57 12.06 5.61 1.51
C GLU A 57 11.79 4.50 0.48
N ALA A 58 11.91 4.85 -0.80
CA ALA A 58 11.74 3.90 -1.91
C ALA A 58 12.70 2.70 -1.78
N GLY A 59 13.93 2.95 -1.31
CA GLY A 59 14.98 1.95 -1.17
C GLY A 59 15.44 1.44 -2.53
N ASP A 60 15.49 0.12 -2.70
CA ASP A 60 15.94 -0.53 -3.95
C ASP A 60 14.87 -0.57 -5.06
N LEU A 61 13.63 -0.21 -4.75
CA LEU A 61 12.53 -0.22 -5.71
C LEU A 61 12.28 1.19 -6.29
N PRO A 62 11.98 1.30 -7.60
CA PRO A 62 11.56 2.57 -8.17
C PRO A 62 10.20 2.97 -7.60
N LEU A 63 9.92 4.28 -7.60
CA LEU A 63 8.55 4.76 -7.44
C LEU A 63 7.72 4.28 -8.63
N TYR A 64 6.48 3.87 -8.37
CA TYR A 64 5.55 3.49 -9.40
C TYR A 64 5.24 4.69 -10.30
N GLN A 65 5.30 4.46 -11.60
CA GLN A 65 4.86 5.43 -12.60
C GLN A 65 3.68 4.82 -13.35
N ASP A 66 2.61 5.60 -13.47
CA ASP A 66 1.46 5.26 -14.29
C ASP A 66 1.94 5.03 -15.73
N ASP A 67 1.90 3.78 -16.18
CA ASP A 67 2.11 3.45 -17.57
C ASP A 67 0.76 3.56 -18.30
N LEU A 68 0.55 4.71 -18.96
CA LEU A 68 -0.67 4.99 -19.74
C LEU A 68 -0.84 4.07 -20.96
N SER A 69 0.08 3.13 -21.21
CA SER A 69 0.09 2.26 -22.39
C SER A 69 -0.27 0.78 -22.14
N GLY A 70 -0.57 0.37 -20.90
CA GLY A 70 -0.82 -1.04 -20.57
C GLY A 70 -2.06 -1.32 -19.71
N ASP A 71 -2.31 -2.61 -19.43
CA ASP A 71 -3.41 -3.13 -18.59
C ASP A 71 -3.24 -2.80 -17.08
N ARG A 72 -2.40 -1.84 -16.73
CA ARG A 72 -2.14 -1.47 -15.33
C ARG A 72 -3.23 -0.54 -14.84
N LEU A 73 -3.74 -0.83 -13.65
CA LEU A 73 -4.69 0.07 -13.01
C LEU A 73 -3.97 1.32 -12.52
N LYS A 74 -4.65 2.46 -12.66
CA LYS A 74 -4.24 3.70 -12.00
C LYS A 74 -4.73 3.63 -10.56
N ILE A 75 -3.81 3.31 -9.66
CA ILE A 75 -4.10 3.22 -8.22
C ILE A 75 -3.70 4.54 -7.57
N VAL A 76 -4.65 5.17 -6.89
CA VAL A 76 -4.43 6.39 -6.10
C VAL A 76 -4.65 6.02 -4.64
N LEU A 77 -3.72 6.37 -3.76
CA LEU A 77 -3.87 6.15 -2.31
C LEU A 77 -4.71 7.31 -1.72
N ASP A 78 -5.99 7.35 -2.06
CA ASP A 78 -6.98 8.19 -1.39
C ASP A 78 -7.50 7.53 -0.10
N GLU A 79 -8.32 8.25 0.67
CA GLU A 79 -8.83 7.78 1.97
C GLU A 79 -9.50 6.40 1.88
N GLU A 80 -10.38 6.19 0.91
CA GLU A 80 -11.09 4.91 0.70
C GLU A 80 -10.11 3.77 0.39
N THR A 81 -9.17 4.01 -0.52
CA THR A 81 -8.15 3.01 -0.89
C THR A 81 -7.22 2.69 0.30
N VAL A 82 -6.84 3.70 1.07
CA VAL A 82 -5.95 3.54 2.22
C VAL A 82 -6.63 2.74 3.32
N ASP A 83 -7.90 3.01 3.61
CA ASP A 83 -8.69 2.26 4.58
C ASP A 83 -8.79 0.78 4.17
N GLU A 84 -9.13 0.49 2.91
CA GLU A 84 -9.26 -0.89 2.44
C GLU A 84 -7.93 -1.66 2.50
N ILE A 85 -6.82 -1.03 2.11
CA ILE A 85 -5.48 -1.60 2.25
C ILE A 85 -5.15 -1.86 3.72
N GLY A 86 -5.49 -0.92 4.60
CA GLY A 86 -5.28 -1.01 6.03
C GLY A 86 -6.00 -2.19 6.66
N GLU A 87 -7.29 -2.34 6.36
CA GLU A 87 -8.11 -3.46 6.83
C GLU A 87 -7.51 -4.82 6.41
N GLU A 88 -7.06 -4.96 5.17
CA GLU A 88 -6.43 -6.18 4.67
C GLU A 88 -5.08 -6.45 5.35
N ILE A 89 -4.29 -5.41 5.66
CA ILE A 89 -3.06 -5.54 6.45
C ILE A 89 -3.37 -6.04 7.86
N GLU A 90 -4.36 -5.46 8.55
CA GLU A 90 -4.76 -5.89 9.89
C GLU A 90 -5.25 -7.33 9.91
N GLN A 91 -6.09 -7.71 8.95
CA GLN A 91 -6.54 -9.08 8.80
C GLN A 91 -5.36 -10.05 8.63
N MET A 92 -4.37 -9.69 7.81
CA MET A 92 -3.17 -10.52 7.59
C MET A 92 -2.29 -10.63 8.84
N ILE A 93 -2.21 -9.57 9.65
CA ILE A 93 -1.44 -9.56 10.90
C ILE A 93 -2.16 -10.39 11.99
N ASN A 94 -3.46 -10.20 12.14
CA ASN A 94 -4.27 -10.83 13.19
C ASN A 94 -4.54 -12.33 12.94
N GLN A 95 -4.32 -12.82 11.72
CA GLN A 95 -4.42 -14.24 11.38
C GLN A 95 -3.15 -15.06 11.70
N LYS A 96 -2.06 -14.42 12.13
CA LYS A 96 -0.80 -15.07 12.53
C LYS A 96 -0.70 -15.25 14.04
#